data_AF-A0A8C6FRK0-F1
#
_entry.id   AF-A0A8C6FRK0-F1
#
_cell.length_a   1.000
_cell.length_b   1.000
_cell.length_c   1.000
_cell.angle_alpha   90.00
_cell.angle_beta   90.00
_cell.angle_gamma   90.00
#
_symmetry.space_group_name_H-M   'P 1'
#
loop_
_entity.id
_entity.type
_entity.pdbx_description
1 polymer ?
#
loop_
_entity_poly.entity_id
_entity_poly.type
_entity_poly.pdbx_seq_one_letter_code
_entity_poly.pdbx_strand_id
1 'polypeptide(L)'
;MQQSGVPGSRGCALCPLLGVLFFQGAYVVFSLEIKADAHVRGYVGENIKLRCTFRSSSSITDKLTIDWTYRPASSSRTESIFHYQSFQYPTTAGTFRDRISWVGDVYKGDASISISNPTMKDNGTFSCAVKNPPDVHHNIPATELTVTERGFGTMLSSVALLSILVFIPSTVVVILLLVRMGRKSAGLKKRSKSGYKKSSIEVSDDTDQEGDDCMAKLCVRCAECVDSDYEETY
;
A
#
# COMPACT_ATOMS: atom_id res chain seq x y z
N MET A 1 -52.81 79.75 53.23
CA MET A 1 -52.96 78.33 53.64
C MET A 1 -52.14 77.49 52.69
N GLN A 2 -51.00 77.02 53.18
CA GLN A 2 -50.05 76.16 52.49
C GLN A 2 -50.31 74.74 52.97
N GLN A 3 -50.36 73.76 52.07
CA GLN A 3 -49.57 72.53 52.20
C GLN A 3 -49.71 71.63 50.96
N SER A 4 -48.55 71.32 50.43
CA SER A 4 -48.26 70.40 49.35
C SER A 4 -48.28 68.96 49.85
N GLY A 5 -48.67 68.00 49.02
CA GLY A 5 -48.61 66.56 49.33
C GLY A 5 -48.47 65.71 48.06
N VAL A 6 -47.38 64.95 48.02
CA VAL A 6 -46.75 64.19 46.93
C VAL A 6 -47.60 63.01 46.39
N PRO A 7 -47.42 62.58 45.12
CA PRO A 7 -48.21 61.52 44.50
C PRO A 7 -47.80 60.12 44.99
N GLY A 8 -48.79 59.31 45.38
CA GLY A 8 -48.62 57.89 45.68
C GLY A 8 -48.44 57.07 44.41
N SER A 9 -47.19 56.76 44.08
CA SER A 9 -46.82 55.76 43.08
C SER A 9 -47.36 54.39 43.48
N ARG A 10 -48.46 53.97 42.86
CA ARG A 10 -48.96 52.59 42.95
C ARG A 10 -48.11 51.73 42.04
N GLY A 11 -46.98 51.24 42.57
CA GLY A 11 -46.18 50.21 41.93
C GLY A 11 -47.01 48.95 41.73
N CYS A 12 -47.32 48.60 40.48
CA CYS A 12 -47.77 47.26 40.11
C CYS A 12 -46.60 46.30 40.39
N ALA A 13 -46.64 45.64 41.54
CA ALA A 13 -45.77 44.52 41.92
C ALA A 13 -46.15 43.24 41.13
N LEU A 14 -46.18 43.32 39.80
CA LEU A 14 -46.47 42.22 38.89
C LEU A 14 -45.23 41.92 38.03
N CYS A 15 -44.12 41.57 38.68
CA CYS A 15 -43.00 40.82 38.08
C CYS A 15 -42.08 40.36 39.23
N PRO A 16 -42.12 39.07 39.63
CA PRO A 16 -41.02 38.20 39.18
C PRO A 16 -41.40 36.73 38.92
N LEU A 17 -42.66 36.31 39.10
CA LEU A 17 -43.03 34.90 39.02
C LEU A 17 -42.94 34.29 37.61
N LEU A 18 -43.01 35.11 36.56
CA LEU A 18 -42.82 34.66 35.17
C LEU A 18 -41.35 34.54 34.76
N GLY A 19 -40.42 35.16 35.49
CA GLY A 19 -38.97 35.09 35.20
C GLY A 19 -38.28 33.85 35.77
N VAL A 20 -38.87 33.22 36.80
CA VAL A 20 -38.29 32.05 37.48
C VAL A 20 -38.59 30.74 36.73
N LEU A 21 -39.61 30.72 35.86
CA LEU A 21 -39.98 29.52 35.08
C LEU A 21 -39.16 29.31 33.80
N PHE A 22 -38.28 30.24 33.42
CA PHE A 22 -37.44 30.11 32.21
C PHE A 22 -36.05 29.49 32.46
N PHE A 23 -35.71 29.11 33.71
CA PHE A 23 -34.41 28.51 34.04
C PHE A 23 -34.42 26.98 34.14
N GLN A 24 -35.49 26.31 33.71
CA GLN A 24 -35.59 24.86 33.81
C GLN A 24 -35.35 24.19 32.45
N GLY A 25 -34.13 23.68 32.28
CA GLY A 25 -33.87 22.57 31.37
C GLY A 25 -33.00 22.86 30.16
N ALA A 26 -31.83 23.48 30.33
CA ALA A 26 -30.73 23.17 29.42
C ALA A 26 -30.26 21.74 29.72
N TYR A 27 -30.88 20.75 29.09
CA TYR A 27 -30.41 19.37 29.17
C TYR A 27 -29.06 19.31 28.46
N VAL A 28 -27.98 19.11 29.21
CA VAL A 28 -26.66 18.83 28.64
C VAL A 28 -26.75 17.47 27.94
N VAL A 29 -26.71 17.48 26.61
CA VAL A 29 -26.73 16.25 25.82
C VAL A 29 -25.31 15.69 25.79
N PHE A 30 -25.12 14.55 26.43
CA PHE A 30 -23.88 13.79 26.39
C PHE A 30 -23.89 12.85 25.18
N SER A 31 -22.95 13.04 24.25
CA SER A 31 -22.91 12.34 22.97
C SER A 31 -21.53 11.77 22.68
N LEU A 32 -21.52 10.54 22.15
CA LEU A 32 -20.33 9.87 21.66
C LEU A 32 -20.53 9.53 20.17
N GLU A 33 -19.69 10.11 19.32
CA GLU A 33 -19.64 9.84 17.88
C GLU A 33 -18.48 8.90 17.58
N ILE A 34 -18.73 7.82 16.84
CA ILE A 34 -17.71 6.84 16.45
C ILE A 34 -17.67 6.77 14.92
N LYS A 35 -16.47 6.81 14.35
CA LYS A 35 -16.21 6.71 12.91
C LYS A 35 -15.23 5.59 12.64
N ALA A 36 -15.55 4.75 11.68
CA ALA A 36 -14.66 3.74 11.14
C ALA A 36 -14.79 3.69 9.61
N ASP A 37 -13.79 3.12 8.96
CA ASP A 37 -13.87 2.90 7.51
C ASP A 37 -14.90 1.80 7.24
N ALA A 38 -15.86 2.05 6.34
CA ALA A 38 -16.92 1.09 6.05
C ALA A 38 -16.40 -0.19 5.35
N HIS A 39 -15.39 -0.04 4.50
CA HIS A 39 -14.76 -1.15 3.79
C HIS A 39 -13.25 -0.98 3.83
N VAL A 40 -12.54 -2.06 4.19
CA VAL A 40 -11.08 -2.10 4.19
C VAL A 40 -10.65 -3.26 3.30
N ARG A 41 -9.75 -2.97 2.36
CA ARG A 41 -9.10 -3.98 1.53
C ARG A 41 -7.66 -4.13 1.96
N GLY A 42 -7.20 -5.37 2.05
CA GLY A 42 -5.79 -5.66 2.31
C GLY A 42 -5.34 -6.92 1.61
N TYR A 43 -4.06 -7.25 1.79
CA TYR A 43 -3.44 -8.36 1.10
C TYR A 43 -3.00 -9.44 2.08
N VAL A 44 -3.02 -10.68 1.62
CA VAL A 44 -2.55 -11.83 2.42
C VAL A 44 -1.12 -11.56 2.91
N GLY A 45 -0.90 -11.76 4.20
CA GLY A 45 0.40 -11.59 4.85
C GLY A 45 0.77 -10.15 5.23
N GLU A 46 0.10 -9.14 4.69
CA GLU A 46 0.38 -7.73 5.00
C GLU A 46 -0.46 -7.23 6.18
N ASN A 47 0.17 -6.55 7.13
CA ASN A 47 -0.56 -6.02 8.28
C ASN A 47 -1.65 -5.03 7.85
N ILE A 48 -2.86 -5.20 8.37
CA ILE A 48 -4.01 -4.36 8.03
C ILE A 48 -4.41 -3.55 9.26
N LYS A 49 -4.44 -2.22 9.12
CA LYS A 49 -4.99 -1.32 10.13
C LYS A 49 -6.50 -1.18 9.95
N LEU A 50 -7.26 -1.47 10.99
CA LEU A 50 -8.68 -1.14 11.09
C LEU A 50 -8.84 0.17 11.83
N ARG A 51 -9.20 1.22 11.10
CA ARG A 51 -9.35 2.56 11.66
C ARG A 51 -10.65 2.69 12.43
N CYS A 52 -10.55 3.14 13.68
CA CYS A 52 -11.71 3.57 14.47
C CYS A 52 -11.33 4.83 15.25
N THR A 53 -12.11 5.88 15.11
CA THR A 53 -11.92 7.15 15.83
C THR A 53 -13.21 7.55 16.51
N PHE A 54 -13.13 8.17 17.68
CA PHE A 54 -14.29 8.63 18.42
C PHE A 54 -14.14 10.06 18.90
N ARG A 55 -15.27 10.73 19.07
CA ARG A 55 -15.39 12.07 19.64
C ARG A 55 -16.41 12.03 20.77
N SER A 56 -15.97 12.39 21.96
CA SER A 56 -16.77 12.39 23.20
C SER A 56 -17.08 13.83 23.61
N SER A 57 -18.26 14.08 24.16
CA SER A 57 -18.55 15.33 24.87
C SER A 57 -17.99 15.35 26.29
N SER A 58 -17.88 14.18 26.91
CA SER A 58 -17.29 14.01 28.23
C SER A 58 -15.78 13.87 28.16
N SER A 59 -15.07 14.28 29.20
CA SER A 59 -13.65 13.99 29.35
C SER A 59 -13.40 12.48 29.33
N ILE A 60 -12.28 12.06 28.75
CA ILE A 60 -11.85 10.66 28.78
C ILE A 60 -11.44 10.30 30.21
N THR A 61 -11.99 9.20 30.73
CA THR A 61 -11.71 8.69 32.08
C THR A 61 -11.23 7.24 32.03
N ASP A 62 -10.79 6.71 33.16
CA ASP A 62 -10.43 5.30 33.39
C ASP A 62 -11.62 4.33 33.19
N LYS A 63 -12.85 4.86 33.22
CA LYS A 63 -14.09 4.13 32.94
C LYS A 63 -14.37 3.96 31.44
N LEU A 64 -13.56 4.57 30.57
CA LEU A 64 -13.70 4.40 29.12
C LEU A 64 -13.35 2.96 28.74
N THR A 65 -14.23 2.34 27.95
CA THR A 65 -13.98 1.01 27.38
C THR A 65 -14.05 1.03 25.86
N ILE A 66 -13.23 0.21 25.22
CA ILE A 66 -13.27 -0.03 23.78
C ILE A 66 -13.33 -1.52 23.56
N ASP A 67 -14.32 -1.96 22.79
CA ASP A 67 -14.52 -3.36 22.43
C ASP A 67 -14.46 -3.49 20.91
N TRP A 68 -13.60 -4.38 20.44
CA TRP A 68 -13.62 -4.83 19.05
C TRP A 68 -14.20 -6.22 18.97
N THR A 69 -15.11 -6.38 18.02
CA THR A 69 -15.75 -7.66 17.73
C THR A 69 -15.61 -8.02 16.26
N TYR A 70 -15.62 -9.32 15.99
CA TYR A 70 -15.53 -9.90 14.67
C TYR A 70 -16.73 -10.80 14.40
N ARG A 71 -17.29 -10.70 13.20
CA ARG A 71 -18.30 -11.60 12.67
C ARG A 71 -17.81 -12.16 11.34
N PRO A 72 -17.53 -13.47 11.24
CA PRO A 72 -17.13 -14.08 9.99
C PRO A 72 -18.28 -14.03 8.97
N ALA A 73 -17.96 -13.97 7.68
CA ALA A 73 -18.98 -13.92 6.62
C ALA A 73 -19.90 -15.17 6.58
N SER A 74 -19.42 -16.31 7.08
CA SER A 74 -20.13 -17.59 7.08
C SER A 74 -21.06 -17.83 8.27
N SER A 75 -21.02 -16.97 9.31
CA SER A 75 -21.79 -17.18 10.54
C SER A 75 -22.31 -15.86 11.11
N SER A 76 -23.46 -15.92 11.78
CA SER A 76 -24.02 -14.78 12.51
C SER A 76 -23.38 -14.57 13.89
N ARG A 77 -22.58 -15.54 14.37
CA ARG A 77 -21.94 -15.48 15.68
C ARG A 77 -20.86 -14.39 15.70
N THR A 78 -20.91 -13.55 16.72
CA THR A 78 -19.93 -12.49 16.95
C THR A 78 -18.94 -12.93 18.02
N GLU A 79 -17.65 -12.68 17.78
CA GLU A 79 -16.53 -13.02 18.65
C GLU A 79 -15.87 -11.73 19.16
N SER A 80 -15.53 -11.65 20.45
CA SER A 80 -14.69 -10.56 20.96
C SER A 80 -13.24 -10.85 20.61
N ILE A 81 -12.55 -9.86 20.04
CA ILE A 81 -11.16 -10.01 19.59
C ILE A 81 -10.19 -9.08 20.32
N PHE A 82 -10.71 -8.03 20.95
CA PHE A 82 -9.91 -7.07 21.72
C PHE A 82 -10.80 -6.27 22.66
N HIS A 83 -10.27 -6.00 23.86
CA HIS A 83 -10.87 -5.14 24.86
C HIS A 83 -9.84 -4.12 25.36
N TYR A 84 -10.27 -2.90 25.64
CA TYR A 84 -9.47 -1.89 26.32
C TYR A 84 -10.22 -1.36 27.54
N GLN A 85 -9.52 -1.33 28.67
CA GLN A 85 -9.95 -0.61 29.87
C GLN A 85 -8.70 -0.23 30.67
N SER A 86 -8.22 1.00 30.49
CA SER A 86 -6.91 1.49 30.96
C SER A 86 -5.67 0.76 30.42
N PHE A 87 -5.81 -0.53 30.09
CA PHE A 87 -4.83 -1.40 29.47
C PHE A 87 -5.44 -2.12 28.27
N GLN A 88 -4.57 -2.60 27.39
CA GLN A 88 -4.95 -3.37 26.20
C GLN A 88 -5.05 -4.86 26.54
N TYR A 89 -6.17 -5.48 26.14
CA TYR A 89 -6.44 -6.90 26.31
C TYR A 89 -6.81 -7.52 24.96
N PRO A 90 -5.81 -7.83 24.10
CA PRO A 90 -6.04 -8.60 22.88
C PRO A 90 -6.50 -10.02 23.22
N THR A 91 -7.28 -10.63 22.32
CA THR A 91 -7.76 -12.00 22.54
C THR A 91 -6.60 -13.01 22.59
N THR A 92 -6.69 -13.91 23.56
CA THR A 92 -5.77 -15.04 23.73
C THR A 92 -6.38 -16.36 23.21
N ALA A 93 -7.53 -16.29 22.54
CA ALA A 93 -8.22 -17.44 21.96
C ALA A 93 -8.92 -17.09 20.64
N GLY A 94 -9.37 -18.14 19.93
CA GLY A 94 -10.14 -18.00 18.69
C GLY A 94 -9.30 -17.64 17.47
N THR A 95 -9.99 -17.19 16.42
CA THR A 95 -9.42 -16.98 15.07
C THR A 95 -8.27 -15.98 15.05
N PHE A 96 -8.32 -14.96 15.91
CA PHE A 96 -7.35 -13.85 15.93
C PHE A 96 -6.35 -13.90 17.09
N ARG A 97 -6.20 -15.06 17.74
CA ARG A 97 -5.23 -15.26 18.81
C ARG A 97 -3.84 -14.77 18.38
N ASP A 98 -3.22 -13.92 19.19
CA ASP A 98 -1.88 -13.37 19.01
C ASP A 98 -1.69 -12.53 17.72
N ARG A 99 -2.76 -12.20 17.00
CA ARG A 99 -2.71 -11.44 15.73
C ARG A 99 -3.27 -10.03 15.80
N ILE A 100 -3.90 -9.66 16.92
CA ILE A 100 -4.42 -8.31 17.14
C ILE A 100 -3.42 -7.49 17.94
N SER A 101 -3.10 -6.31 17.43
CA SER A 101 -2.25 -5.32 18.10
C SER A 101 -2.97 -3.99 18.21
N TRP A 102 -2.75 -3.29 19.32
CA TRP A 102 -3.26 -1.95 19.53
C TRP A 102 -2.37 -0.93 18.82
N VAL A 103 -2.98 -0.05 18.02
CA VAL A 103 -2.27 1.02 17.29
C VAL A 103 -2.96 2.38 17.46
N GLY A 104 -3.89 2.48 18.40
CA GLY A 104 -4.64 3.69 18.72
C GLY A 104 -4.01 4.53 19.83
N ASP A 105 -4.64 5.66 20.11
CA ASP A 105 -4.32 6.59 21.18
C ASP A 105 -5.64 7.16 21.71
N VAL A 106 -6.08 6.62 22.85
CA VAL A 106 -7.39 6.94 23.43
C VAL A 106 -7.51 8.43 23.71
N TYR A 107 -6.44 9.08 24.19
CA TYR A 107 -6.44 10.51 24.51
C TYR A 107 -6.55 11.42 23.28
N LYS A 108 -6.29 10.88 22.09
CA LYS A 108 -6.53 11.53 20.80
C LYS A 108 -7.82 11.09 20.12
N GLY A 109 -8.64 10.27 20.79
CA GLY A 109 -9.86 9.72 20.20
C GLY A 109 -9.59 8.65 19.15
N ASP A 110 -8.46 7.95 19.20
CA ASP A 110 -8.11 6.86 18.26
C ASP A 110 -8.21 5.49 18.96
N ALA A 111 -9.10 4.66 18.43
CA ALA A 111 -9.46 3.32 18.89
C ALA A 111 -9.00 2.21 17.91
N SER A 112 -8.06 2.52 17.03
CA SER A 112 -7.65 1.62 15.94
C SER A 112 -6.84 0.40 16.41
N ILE A 113 -7.05 -0.72 15.73
CA ILE A 113 -6.28 -1.96 15.89
C ILE A 113 -5.60 -2.35 14.58
N SER A 114 -4.60 -3.22 14.66
CA SER A 114 -3.93 -3.81 13.50
C SER A 114 -3.98 -5.33 13.56
N ILE A 115 -4.34 -5.96 12.44
CA ILE A 115 -4.35 -7.40 12.23
C ILE A 115 -3.04 -7.79 11.56
N SER A 116 -2.27 -8.68 12.18
CA SER A 116 -1.03 -9.19 11.61
C SER A 116 -1.26 -10.45 10.78
N ASN A 117 -0.51 -10.59 9.68
CA ASN A 117 -0.53 -11.76 8.79
C ASN A 117 -1.97 -12.24 8.48
N PRO A 118 -2.81 -11.39 7.86
CA PRO A 118 -4.19 -11.72 7.54
C PRO A 118 -4.26 -12.73 6.40
N THR A 119 -5.34 -13.50 6.36
CA THR A 119 -5.63 -14.51 5.36
C THR A 119 -7.03 -14.31 4.78
N MET A 120 -7.35 -14.96 3.66
CA MET A 120 -8.68 -14.90 3.05
C MET A 120 -9.80 -15.38 3.99
N LYS A 121 -9.48 -16.22 4.98
CA LYS A 121 -10.44 -16.74 5.97
C LYS A 121 -10.84 -15.70 7.03
N ASP A 122 -10.06 -14.62 7.13
CA ASP A 122 -10.32 -13.51 8.05
C ASP A 122 -11.33 -12.50 7.49
N ASN A 123 -11.85 -12.74 6.27
CA ASN A 123 -12.89 -11.94 5.67
C ASN A 123 -14.16 -11.96 6.53
N GLY A 124 -14.68 -10.77 6.82
CA GLY A 124 -15.85 -10.62 7.67
C GLY A 124 -16.06 -9.18 8.08
N THR A 125 -16.91 -9.00 9.08
CA THR A 125 -17.29 -7.69 9.59
C THR A 125 -16.68 -7.47 10.96
N PHE A 126 -15.99 -6.36 11.13
CA PHE A 126 -15.43 -5.91 12.40
C PHE A 126 -16.26 -4.75 12.93
N SER A 127 -16.47 -4.69 14.25
CA SER A 127 -17.23 -3.59 14.87
C SER A 127 -16.47 -3.03 16.06
N CYS A 128 -16.39 -1.70 16.12
CA CYS A 128 -15.70 -0.94 17.15
C CYS A 128 -16.73 -0.24 18.04
N ALA A 129 -16.90 -0.74 19.26
CA ALA A 129 -17.79 -0.14 20.25
C ALA A 129 -16.95 0.64 21.27
N VAL A 130 -17.25 1.92 21.43
CA VAL A 130 -16.61 2.78 22.44
C VAL A 130 -17.68 3.16 23.46
N LYS A 131 -17.32 3.16 24.74
CA LYS A 131 -18.18 3.63 25.83
C LYS A 131 -17.39 4.59 26.70
N ASN A 132 -17.88 5.80 26.87
CA ASN A 132 -17.31 6.79 27.80
C ASN A 132 -18.43 7.41 28.63
N PRO A 133 -18.89 6.76 29.72
CA PRO A 133 -19.98 7.29 30.54
C PRO A 133 -19.71 8.72 31.03
N PRO A 134 -20.71 9.62 31.06
CA PRO A 134 -22.14 9.40 30.81
C PRO A 134 -22.56 9.45 29.33
N ASP A 135 -21.62 9.58 28.38
CA ASP A 135 -21.96 9.72 26.95
C ASP A 135 -22.68 8.47 26.43
N VAL A 136 -23.76 8.71 25.67
CA VAL A 136 -24.52 7.68 24.97
C VAL A 136 -24.13 7.71 23.49
N HIS A 137 -24.01 6.53 22.88
CA HIS A 137 -23.88 6.39 21.44
C HIS A 137 -25.10 5.65 20.89
N HIS A 138 -25.50 5.99 19.66
CA HIS A 138 -26.67 5.39 19.01
C HIS A 138 -26.32 4.36 17.93
N ASN A 139 -25.08 4.39 17.40
CA ASN A 139 -24.68 3.52 16.31
C ASN A 139 -23.24 3.01 16.51
N ILE A 140 -23.04 1.72 16.35
CA ILE A 140 -21.73 1.08 16.38
C ILE A 140 -21.30 0.86 14.93
N PRO A 141 -20.25 1.55 14.44
CA PRO A 141 -19.83 1.39 13.06
C PRO A 141 -19.26 0.00 12.83
N ALA A 142 -19.51 -0.51 11.62
CA ALA A 142 -19.04 -1.80 11.15
C ALA A 142 -18.13 -1.61 9.93
N THR A 143 -17.04 -2.36 9.89
CA THR A 143 -16.04 -2.38 8.83
C THR A 143 -16.06 -3.75 8.16
N GLU A 144 -16.33 -3.81 6.87
CA GLU A 144 -16.18 -5.01 6.07
C GLU A 144 -14.72 -5.16 5.61
N LEU A 145 -14.08 -6.25 6.01
CA LEU A 145 -12.71 -6.57 5.62
C LEU A 145 -12.71 -7.54 4.43
N THR A 146 -12.04 -7.15 3.35
CA THR A 146 -11.74 -8.02 2.22
C THR A 146 -10.24 -8.17 2.05
N VAL A 147 -9.71 -9.35 2.37
CA VAL A 147 -8.35 -9.76 2.07
C VAL A 147 -8.32 -10.37 0.67
N THR A 148 -7.30 -10.07 -0.12
CA THR A 148 -7.05 -10.68 -1.44
C THR A 148 -5.57 -11.06 -1.60
N GLU A 149 -5.26 -11.97 -2.51
CA GLU A 149 -3.86 -12.22 -2.88
C GLU A 149 -3.35 -11.10 -3.79
N ARG A 150 -2.08 -10.71 -3.62
CA ARG A 150 -1.43 -9.90 -4.66
C ARG A 150 -1.16 -10.79 -5.86
N GLY A 151 -1.78 -10.48 -6.99
CA GLY A 151 -1.37 -11.06 -8.25
C GLY A 151 0.10 -10.74 -8.52
N PHE A 152 0.92 -11.77 -8.79
CA PHE A 152 2.34 -11.65 -9.13
C PHE A 152 2.61 -10.60 -10.24
N GLY A 153 1.62 -10.38 -11.10
CA GLY A 153 1.69 -9.42 -12.19
C GLY A 153 1.73 -7.94 -11.79
N THR A 154 1.16 -7.50 -10.66
CA THR A 154 1.06 -6.05 -10.38
C THR A 154 2.39 -5.43 -9.91
N MET A 155 3.21 -6.21 -9.19
CA MET A 155 4.54 -5.79 -8.74
C MET A 155 5.57 -5.79 -9.86
N LEU A 156 5.53 -6.81 -10.73
CA LEU A 156 6.42 -6.88 -11.88
C LEU A 156 6.00 -5.95 -13.01
N SER A 157 4.70 -5.66 -13.17
CA SER A 157 4.21 -4.87 -14.29
C SER A 157 4.80 -3.46 -14.31
N SER A 158 4.82 -2.72 -13.20
CA SER A 158 5.36 -1.36 -13.20
C SER A 158 6.86 -1.32 -13.54
N VAL A 159 7.67 -2.18 -12.90
CA VAL A 159 9.11 -2.26 -13.14
C VAL A 159 9.42 -2.80 -14.54
N ALA A 160 8.72 -3.85 -14.97
CA ALA A 160 8.87 -4.42 -16.30
C ALA A 160 8.47 -3.40 -17.38
N LEU A 161 7.36 -2.70 -17.23
CA LEU A 161 6.93 -1.65 -18.16
C LEU A 161 7.95 -0.51 -18.26
N LEU A 162 8.46 -0.03 -17.12
CA LEU A 162 9.51 1.00 -17.11
C LEU A 162 10.81 0.51 -17.76
N SER A 163 11.20 -0.74 -17.50
CA SER A 163 12.38 -1.34 -18.14
C SER A 163 12.20 -1.45 -19.66
N ILE A 164 11.05 -1.93 -20.13
CA ILE A 164 10.69 -2.04 -21.55
C ILE A 164 10.74 -0.67 -22.22
N LEU A 165 10.19 0.37 -21.59
CA LEU A 165 10.18 1.74 -22.14
C LEU A 165 11.57 2.35 -22.28
N VAL A 166 12.56 1.95 -21.48
CA VAL A 166 13.93 2.49 -21.54
C VAL A 166 14.84 1.64 -22.42
N PHE A 167 14.80 0.32 -22.25
CA PHE A 167 15.72 -0.59 -22.93
C PHE A 167 15.33 -0.82 -24.40
N ILE A 168 14.05 -0.86 -24.75
CA ILE A 168 13.62 -1.05 -26.15
C ILE A 168 14.07 0.10 -27.07
N PRO A 169 13.80 1.39 -26.79
CA PRO A 169 14.25 2.45 -27.69
C PRO A 169 15.78 2.53 -27.77
N SER A 170 16.48 2.31 -26.65
CA SER A 170 17.95 2.30 -26.63
C SER A 170 18.54 1.19 -27.50
N THR A 171 18.02 -0.04 -27.38
CA THR A 171 18.44 -1.16 -28.23
C THR A 171 18.11 -0.93 -29.71
N VAL A 172 16.94 -0.37 -30.03
CA VAL A 172 16.57 0.00 -31.42
C VAL A 172 17.55 1.02 -32.00
N VAL A 173 17.93 2.06 -31.26
CA VAL A 173 18.92 3.06 -31.72
C VAL A 173 20.27 2.41 -31.98
N VAL A 174 20.77 1.57 -31.08
CA VAL A 174 22.04 0.85 -31.26
C VAL A 174 22.00 -0.02 -32.52
N ILE A 175 20.94 -0.80 -32.72
CA ILE A 175 20.78 -1.64 -33.92
C ILE A 175 20.77 -0.79 -35.19
N LEU A 176 20.05 0.34 -35.20
CA LEU A 176 20.02 1.25 -36.35
C LEU A 176 21.41 1.85 -36.66
N LEU A 177 22.20 2.18 -35.65
CA LEU A 177 23.58 2.65 -35.83
C LEU A 177 24.48 1.56 -36.40
N LEU A 178 24.39 0.32 -35.88
CA LEU A 178 25.15 -0.82 -36.39
C LEU A 178 24.81 -1.11 -37.87
N VAL A 179 23.53 -1.07 -38.25
CA VAL A 179 23.09 -1.26 -39.65
C VAL A 179 23.61 -0.14 -40.56
N ARG A 180 23.59 1.12 -40.11
CA ARG A 180 24.13 2.25 -40.89
C ARG A 180 25.64 2.14 -41.09
N MET A 181 26.38 1.76 -40.05
CA MET A 181 27.84 1.54 -40.13
C MET A 181 28.18 0.35 -41.03
N GLY A 182 27.41 -0.74 -40.97
CA GLY A 182 27.55 -1.89 -41.87
C GLY A 182 27.27 -1.54 -43.33
N ARG A 183 26.21 -0.79 -43.62
CA ARG A 183 25.88 -0.33 -44.99
C ARG A 183 26.92 0.64 -45.55
N LYS A 184 27.44 1.56 -44.73
CA LYS A 184 28.51 2.48 -45.13
C LYS A 184 29.80 1.73 -45.46
N SER A 185 30.15 0.73 -44.64
CA SER A 185 31.34 -0.11 -44.84
C SER A 185 31.21 -1.03 -46.07
N ALA A 186 30.01 -1.57 -46.33
CA ALA A 186 29.72 -2.32 -47.56
C ALA A 186 29.74 -1.43 -48.82
N GLY A 187 29.28 -0.18 -48.73
CA GLY A 187 29.36 0.81 -49.80
C GLY A 187 30.81 1.20 -50.15
N LEU A 188 31.67 1.36 -49.13
CA LEU A 188 33.11 1.56 -49.29
C LEU A 188 33.80 0.34 -49.94
N LYS A 189 33.42 -0.89 -49.54
CA LYS A 189 33.92 -2.13 -50.16
C LYS A 189 33.50 -2.29 -51.63
N LYS A 190 32.27 -1.86 -52.00
CA LYS A 190 31.80 -1.90 -53.39
C LYS A 190 32.53 -0.88 -54.29
N ARG A 191 32.98 0.25 -53.75
CA ARG A 191 33.78 1.26 -54.47
C ARG A 191 35.25 0.83 -54.66
N SER A 192 35.80 0.00 -53.78
CA SER A 192 37.16 -0.55 -53.90
C SER A 192 37.31 -1.63 -54.98
N LYS A 193 36.21 -2.28 -55.42
CA LYS A 193 36.27 -3.46 -56.32
C LYS A 193 36.13 -3.15 -57.81
N SER A 194 35.89 -1.89 -58.22
CA SER A 194 35.68 -1.53 -59.65
C SER A 194 36.93 -0.99 -60.37
N GLY A 195 38.13 -1.16 -59.82
CA GLY A 195 39.35 -0.49 -60.27
C GLY A 195 40.55 -1.36 -60.62
N TYR A 196 40.37 -2.62 -61.06
CA TYR A 196 41.47 -3.42 -61.63
C TYR A 196 41.00 -4.13 -62.91
N LYS A 197 41.39 -3.59 -64.06
CA LYS A 197 41.30 -4.24 -65.38
C LYS A 197 42.66 -4.18 -66.08
N LYS A 198 42.98 -5.29 -66.77
CA LYS A 198 44.02 -5.57 -67.80
C LYS A 198 45.23 -6.36 -67.25
N SER A 199 45.70 -7.46 -67.84
CA SER A 199 45.64 -7.94 -69.24
C SER A 199 45.56 -9.48 -69.36
N SER A 200 45.11 -9.94 -70.53
CA SER A 200 45.22 -11.29 -71.07
C SER A 200 46.60 -11.53 -71.71
N ILE A 201 47.13 -12.77 -71.63
CA ILE A 201 47.80 -13.48 -72.74
C ILE A 201 48.04 -14.97 -72.37
N GLU A 202 47.64 -15.86 -73.29
CA GLU A 202 48.14 -17.22 -73.68
C GLU A 202 48.61 -18.24 -72.61
N VAL A 203 48.55 -19.57 -72.74
CA VAL A 203 48.06 -20.61 -73.68
C VAL A 203 48.29 -21.93 -72.90
N SER A 204 47.45 -22.94 -73.18
CA SER A 204 47.61 -24.39 -72.97
C SER A 204 48.58 -24.95 -71.92
N ASP A 205 48.11 -25.86 -71.06
CA ASP A 205 48.25 -27.31 -71.25
C ASP A 205 47.57 -28.07 -70.08
N ASP A 206 47.20 -29.31 -70.35
CA ASP A 206 46.42 -30.26 -69.56
C ASP A 206 46.94 -30.55 -68.14
N THR A 207 46.04 -30.88 -67.20
CA THR A 207 45.97 -32.19 -66.50
C THR A 207 44.95 -32.18 -65.35
N ASP A 208 44.14 -33.23 -65.33
CA ASP A 208 43.15 -33.58 -64.30
C ASP A 208 43.79 -34.00 -62.97
N GLN A 209 43.10 -33.75 -61.84
CA GLN A 209 42.96 -34.57 -60.61
C GLN A 209 42.57 -33.67 -59.43
N GLU A 210 41.35 -33.75 -58.89
CA GLU A 210 40.84 -34.72 -57.91
C GLU A 210 40.93 -34.17 -56.48
N GLY A 211 39.78 -34.18 -55.79
CA GLY A 211 39.59 -34.14 -54.32
C GLY A 211 40.35 -33.11 -53.48
N ASP A 212 39.66 -32.26 -52.73
CA ASP A 212 39.25 -32.63 -51.38
C ASP A 212 38.54 -31.47 -50.67
N ASP A 213 37.56 -31.86 -49.85
CA ASP A 213 36.88 -31.03 -48.88
C ASP A 213 37.86 -30.53 -47.82
N CYS A 214 37.84 -29.23 -47.51
CA CYS A 214 38.35 -28.74 -46.24
C CYS A 214 37.59 -27.49 -45.82
N MET A 215 36.49 -27.73 -45.11
CA MET A 215 35.90 -26.79 -44.14
C MET A 215 36.97 -26.34 -43.14
N ALA A 216 37.62 -25.21 -43.41
CA ALA A 216 38.55 -24.57 -42.50
C ALA A 216 38.01 -23.23 -41.96
N LYS A 217 37.77 -23.25 -40.65
CA LYS A 217 38.05 -22.17 -39.67
C LYS A 217 36.98 -21.10 -39.43
N LEU A 218 36.04 -21.44 -38.54
CA LEU A 218 35.59 -20.52 -37.49
C LEU A 218 36.59 -20.61 -36.31
N CYS A 219 37.52 -19.67 -36.24
CA CYS A 219 38.37 -19.47 -35.05
C CYS A 219 37.54 -18.88 -33.90
N VAL A 220 37.08 -19.71 -32.97
CA VAL A 220 36.74 -19.30 -31.61
C VAL A 220 38.04 -19.31 -30.80
N ARG A 221 38.42 -18.15 -30.26
CA ARG A 221 39.70 -17.97 -29.57
C ARG A 221 39.65 -18.59 -28.17
N CYS A 222 40.74 -19.30 -27.87
CA CYS A 222 41.09 -20.05 -26.68
C CYS A 222 41.07 -19.24 -25.38
N ALA A 223 40.77 -19.92 -24.29
CA ALA A 223 41.47 -19.78 -23.02
C ALA A 223 41.40 -21.12 -22.28
N GLU A 224 42.49 -21.89 -22.34
CA GLU A 224 43.11 -22.67 -21.24
C GLU A 224 44.06 -23.72 -21.81
N CYS A 225 45.32 -23.60 -21.42
CA CYS A 225 46.35 -24.64 -21.26
C CYS A 225 47.65 -23.90 -20.91
N VAL A 226 47.78 -23.52 -19.64
CA VAL A 226 49.09 -23.21 -19.06
C VAL A 226 49.50 -24.47 -18.33
N ASP A 227 50.43 -25.21 -18.93
CA ASP A 227 51.20 -26.25 -18.26
C ASP A 227 52.68 -25.97 -18.58
N SER A 228 53.45 -25.63 -17.56
CA SER A 228 54.88 -25.92 -17.54
C SER A 228 55.34 -25.94 -16.08
N ASP A 229 55.67 -27.14 -15.67
CA ASP A 229 56.14 -27.60 -14.38
C ASP A 229 57.67 -27.34 -14.21
N TYR A 230 58.11 -27.11 -12.96
CA TYR A 230 59.47 -27.12 -12.38
C TYR A 230 60.53 -26.05 -12.77
N GLU A 231 61.03 -25.27 -11.78
CA GLU A 231 62.33 -25.48 -11.08
C GLU A 231 62.53 -24.54 -9.86
N GLU A 232 63.37 -24.97 -8.92
CA GLU A 232 63.75 -24.39 -7.61
C GLU A 232 64.35 -22.95 -7.66
N THR A 233 64.44 -22.26 -6.51
CA THR A 233 65.72 -21.81 -5.88
C THR A 233 65.48 -20.87 -4.67
N TYR A 234 65.98 -21.31 -3.49
CA TYR A 234 66.29 -20.63 -2.22
C TYR A 234 65.24 -19.83 -1.43
#